data_AF-A0A2F0AGQ0-F1
#
_entry.id   AF-A0A2F0AGQ0-F1
#
_cell.length_a   1.000
_cell.length_b   1.000
_cell.length_c   1.000
_cell.angle_alpha   90.00
_cell.angle_beta   90.00
_cell.angle_gamma   90.00
#
_symmetry.space_group_name_H-M   'P 1'
#
loop_
_entity.id
_entity.type
_entity.pdbx_description
1 polymer ?
#
loop_
_entity_poly.entity_id
_entity_poly.type
_entity_poly.pdbx_seq_one_letter_code
_entity_poly.pdbx_strand_id
1 'polypeptide(L)'
;MIESEYYQNYRGPQLSLAQIWRHGEEKLYITEHIKEYYGPNNNWQGKLYTYDDIFPNKDHTYKFKFEFVDDTGRKYWFHGMIGEPEQYFNPPLSMPSVER
;
A
#
# COMPACT_ATOMS: atom_id res chain seq x y z
N MET A 1 13.13 -2.24 5.42
CA MET A 1 12.78 -0.90 4.90
C MET A 1 14.00 0.00 4.70
N ILE A 2 13.91 0.99 3.79
CA ILE A 2 14.93 2.03 3.56
C ILE A 2 14.29 3.43 3.47
N GLU A 3 15.04 4.47 3.80
CA GLU A 3 14.64 5.86 3.56
C GLU A 3 14.48 6.13 2.05
N SER A 4 13.50 6.96 1.69
CA SER A 4 13.20 7.28 0.29
C SER A 4 12.89 8.76 0.15
N GLU A 5 13.76 9.51 -0.53
CA GLU A 5 13.54 10.92 -0.85
C GLU A 5 12.20 11.14 -1.57
N TYR A 6 11.83 10.20 -2.44
CA TYR A 6 10.53 10.21 -3.11
C TYR A 6 9.38 10.20 -2.10
N TYR A 7 9.34 9.23 -1.19
CA TYR A 7 8.25 9.11 -0.23
C TYR A 7 8.27 10.19 0.86
N GLN A 8 9.44 10.76 1.17
CA GLN A 8 9.52 11.91 2.07
C GLN A 8 8.73 13.11 1.52
N ASN A 9 8.74 13.29 0.20
CA ASN A 9 8.04 14.36 -0.51
C ASN A 9 6.64 13.97 -1.05
N TYR A 10 6.34 12.67 -1.13
CA TYR A 10 5.02 12.17 -1.56
C TYR A 10 3.91 12.58 -0.59
N ARG A 11 2.72 12.92 -1.11
CA ARG A 11 1.49 13.14 -0.34
C ARG A 11 0.34 12.51 -1.09
N GLY A 12 -0.10 11.34 -0.63
CA GLY A 12 -1.13 10.57 -1.32
C GLY A 12 -2.55 10.77 -0.78
N PRO A 13 -3.54 10.18 -1.48
CA PRO A 13 -4.94 10.16 -1.05
C PRO A 13 -5.15 9.36 0.24
N GLN A 14 -6.30 9.53 0.89
CA GLN A 14 -6.62 8.80 2.12
C GLN A 14 -6.81 7.31 1.83
N LEU A 15 -6.14 6.43 2.60
CA LEU A 15 -6.39 4.99 2.53
C LEU A 15 -7.76 4.67 3.12
N SER A 16 -8.69 4.23 2.29
CA SER A 16 -10.06 3.89 2.71
C SER A 16 -10.23 2.41 3.00
N LEU A 17 -9.48 1.54 2.32
CA LEU A 17 -9.59 0.11 2.46
C LEU A 17 -8.25 -0.58 2.16
N ALA A 18 -7.86 -1.54 2.97
CA ALA A 18 -6.89 -2.55 2.59
C ALA A 18 -7.40 -3.94 2.95
N GLN A 19 -7.23 -4.88 2.01
CA GLN A 19 -7.62 -6.27 2.18
C GLN A 19 -6.50 -7.21 1.78
N ILE A 20 -6.45 -8.38 2.42
CA ILE A 20 -5.56 -9.49 2.09
C ILE A 20 -6.31 -10.82 2.13
N TRP A 21 -6.00 -11.76 1.23
CA TRP A 21 -6.65 -13.09 1.18
C TRP A 21 -5.84 -14.11 0.40
N ARG A 22 -6.10 -15.40 0.61
CA ARG A 22 -5.69 -16.49 -0.30
C ARG A 22 -6.83 -16.90 -1.21
N HIS A 23 -6.50 -17.59 -2.30
CA HIS A 23 -7.53 -18.11 -3.20
C HIS A 23 -8.46 -19.09 -2.47
N GLY A 24 -9.77 -18.87 -2.58
CA GLY A 24 -10.79 -19.70 -1.92
C GLY A 24 -11.06 -19.34 -0.46
N GLU A 25 -10.33 -18.37 0.12
CA GLU A 25 -10.53 -17.90 1.49
C GLU A 25 -11.27 -16.55 1.53
N GLU A 26 -11.85 -16.22 2.68
CA GLU A 26 -12.46 -14.91 2.94
C GLU A 26 -11.41 -13.80 2.97
N LYS A 27 -11.82 -12.59 2.58
CA LYS A 27 -10.96 -11.41 2.65
C LYS A 27 -10.85 -10.87 4.07
N LEU A 28 -9.61 -10.72 4.53
CA LEU A 28 -9.31 -10.06 5.78
C LEU A 28 -9.10 -8.57 5.55
N TYR A 29 -9.71 -7.75 6.39
CA TYR A 29 -9.52 -6.30 6.39
C TYR A 29 -8.26 -5.96 7.20
N ILE A 30 -7.32 -5.27 6.56
CA ILE A 30 -6.03 -4.88 7.15
C ILE A 30 -5.79 -3.37 7.04
N THR A 31 -6.85 -2.57 6.87
CA THR A 31 -6.75 -1.12 6.68
C THR A 31 -5.95 -0.43 7.79
N GLU A 32 -6.23 -0.74 9.06
CA GLU A 32 -5.54 -0.08 10.18
C GLU A 32 -4.06 -0.50 10.24
N HIS A 33 -3.75 -1.77 10.00
CA HIS A 33 -2.37 -2.24 9.87
C HIS A 33 -1.62 -1.48 8.78
N ILE A 34 -2.20 -1.32 7.59
CA ILE A 34 -1.55 -0.58 6.50
C ILE A 34 -1.43 0.92 6.81
N LYS A 35 -2.36 1.52 7.56
CA LYS A 35 -2.25 2.93 7.99
C LYS A 35 -1.02 3.18 8.87
N GLU A 36 -0.58 2.20 9.65
CA GLU A 36 0.64 2.31 10.44
C GLU A 36 1.86 2.54 9.53
N TYR A 37 1.95 1.84 8.41
CA TYR A 37 3.02 2.03 7.42
C TYR A 37 2.79 3.27 6.56
N TYR A 38 1.54 3.53 6.16
CA TYR A 38 1.22 4.66 5.30
C TYR A 38 1.43 6.01 6.00
N GLY A 39 1.21 6.03 7.31
CA GLY A 39 1.45 7.15 8.19
C GLY A 39 0.40 8.26 8.08
N PRO A 40 0.34 9.16 9.07
CA PRO A 40 -0.65 10.24 9.13
C PRO A 40 -0.50 11.27 8.01
N ASN A 41 0.66 11.31 7.35
CA ASN A 41 0.94 12.20 6.23
C ASN A 41 0.67 11.55 4.86
N ASN A 42 0.10 10.34 4.84
CA ASN A 42 -0.19 9.58 3.62
C ASN A 42 1.02 9.41 2.69
N ASN A 43 2.19 9.18 3.28
CA ASN A 43 3.46 9.27 2.59
C ASN A 43 4.38 8.06 2.81
N TRP A 44 3.82 6.93 3.25
CA TRP A 44 4.61 5.74 3.63
C TRP A 44 5.70 6.07 4.65
N GLN A 45 5.43 7.06 5.50
CA GLN A 45 6.38 7.62 6.47
C GLN A 45 7.78 7.94 5.88
N GLY A 46 7.86 8.30 4.59
CA GLY A 46 9.13 8.62 3.94
C GLY A 46 10.00 7.42 3.58
N LYS A 47 9.45 6.20 3.60
CA LYS A 47 10.23 4.96 3.46
C LYS A 47 9.71 4.08 2.32
N LEU A 48 10.62 3.29 1.77
CA LEU A 48 10.30 2.15 0.91
C LEU A 48 10.41 0.87 1.75
N TYR A 49 9.30 0.15 1.88
CA TYR A 49 9.20 -1.07 2.66
C TYR A 49 9.38 -2.29 1.78
N THR A 50 9.77 -3.41 2.38
CA THR A 50 9.75 -4.73 1.76
C THR A 50 8.38 -5.40 1.94
N TYR A 51 8.13 -6.48 1.21
CA TYR A 51 6.92 -7.27 1.44
C TYR A 51 6.89 -7.88 2.83
N ASP A 52 8.03 -8.30 3.40
CA ASP A 52 8.07 -8.85 4.76
C ASP A 52 7.81 -7.79 5.84
N ASP A 53 8.30 -6.55 5.62
CA ASP A 53 8.01 -5.43 6.53
C ASP A 53 6.48 -5.23 6.66
N ILE A 54 5.74 -5.27 5.54
CA ILE A 54 4.29 -4.96 5.53
C ILE A 54 3.45 -6.21 5.79
N PHE A 55 3.87 -7.38 5.32
CA PHE A 55 3.08 -8.60 5.36
C PHE A 55 3.90 -9.75 5.98
N PRO A 56 4.26 -9.64 7.27
CA PRO A 56 5.10 -10.64 7.90
C PRO A 56 4.44 -12.02 7.86
N ASN A 57 5.25 -13.05 7.54
CA ASN A 57 4.80 -14.43 7.39
C ASN A 57 3.68 -14.59 6.35
N LYS A 58 3.74 -13.84 5.25
CA LYS A 58 2.90 -14.01 4.06
C LYS A 58 3.78 -14.22 2.85
N ASP A 59 3.27 -14.96 1.89
CA ASP A 59 3.97 -15.38 0.69
C ASP A 59 3.13 -15.08 -0.56
N HIS A 60 3.66 -15.43 -1.73
CA HIS A 60 3.02 -15.23 -3.03
C HIS A 60 1.66 -15.91 -3.22
N THR A 61 1.22 -16.76 -2.30
CA THR A 61 -0.15 -17.32 -2.34
C THR A 61 -1.20 -16.30 -1.88
N TYR A 62 -0.79 -15.25 -1.17
CA TYR A 62 -1.65 -14.17 -0.74
C TYR A 62 -1.77 -13.07 -1.80
N LYS A 63 -2.99 -12.55 -1.90
CA LYS A 63 -3.37 -11.38 -2.70
C LYS A 63 -3.69 -10.23 -1.77
N PHE A 64 -3.42 -9.01 -2.22
CA PHE A 64 -3.84 -7.80 -1.52
C PHE A 64 -4.60 -6.86 -2.47
N LYS A 65 -5.44 -6.00 -1.90
CA LYS A 65 -6.07 -4.88 -2.60
C LYS A 65 -6.13 -3.68 -1.68
N PHE A 66 -5.66 -2.53 -2.15
CA PHE A 66 -5.80 -1.25 -1.45
C PHE A 66 -6.73 -0.34 -2.25
N GLU A 67 -7.57 0.42 -1.55
CA GLU A 67 -8.40 1.48 -2.09
C GLU A 67 -8.12 2.78 -1.36
N PHE A 68 -8.11 3.87 -2.12
CA PHE A 68 -7.87 5.21 -1.66
C PHE A 68 -8.94 6.16 -2.17
N VAL A 69 -9.16 7.25 -1.45
CA VAL A 69 -10.09 8.31 -1.81
C VAL A 69 -9.37 9.65 -1.71
N ASP A 70 -9.38 10.44 -2.78
CA ASP A 70 -8.87 11.82 -2.74
C ASP A 70 -9.90 12.80 -2.15
N ASP A 71 -9.50 14.06 -2.01
CA ASP A 71 -10.32 15.13 -1.47
C ASP A 71 -11.53 15.49 -2.35
N THR A 72 -11.49 15.16 -3.65
CA THR A 72 -12.61 15.29 -4.58
C THR A 72 -13.62 14.13 -4.46
N GLY A 73 -13.29 13.09 -3.69
CA GLY A 73 -14.09 11.87 -3.56
C GLY A 73 -13.80 10.82 -4.63
N ARG A 74 -12.80 11.02 -5.49
CA ARG A 74 -12.43 10.05 -6.52
C ARG A 74 -11.70 8.87 -5.89
N LYS A 75 -12.11 7.67 -6.31
CA LYS A 75 -11.58 6.40 -5.82
C LYS A 75 -10.45 5.88 -6.71
N TYR A 76 -9.36 5.47 -6.09
CA TYR A 76 -8.26 4.77 -6.72
C TYR A 76 -8.07 3.43 -6.04
N TRP A 77 -7.65 2.42 -6.78
CA TRP A 77 -7.34 1.15 -6.17
C TRP A 77 -6.23 0.45 -6.95
N PHE A 78 -5.53 -0.43 -6.26
CA PHE A 78 -4.64 -1.39 -6.88
C PHE A 78 -4.71 -2.71 -6.13
N HIS A 79 -4.32 -3.78 -6.81
CA HIS A 79 -4.21 -5.10 -6.22
C HIS A 79 -2.96 -5.80 -6.73
N GLY A 80 -2.49 -6.80 -6.00
CA GLY A 80 -1.34 -7.60 -6.39
C GLY A 80 -1.28 -8.92 -5.61
N MET A 81 -0.23 -9.67 -5.88
CA MET A 81 0.20 -10.81 -5.06
C MET A 81 1.38 -10.36 -4.21
N ILE A 82 1.50 -10.93 -3.01
CA ILE A 82 2.65 -10.66 -2.15
C ILE A 82 3.92 -11.18 -2.84
N GLY A 83 4.97 -10.36 -2.87
CA GLY A 83 6.26 -10.74 -3.46
C GLY A 83 7.09 -11.61 -2.52
N GLU A 84 8.33 -11.85 -2.91
CA GLU A 84 9.32 -12.44 -2.03
C GLU A 84 9.62 -11.50 -0.84
N PRO A 85 9.98 -12.02 0.34
CA PRO A 85 10.17 -11.24 1.56
C PRO A 85 11.04 -10.00 1.40
N GLU A 86 12.17 -10.11 0.69
CA GLU A 86 13.16 -9.03 0.51
C GLU A 86 12.80 -8.07 -0.63
N GLN A 87 11.78 -8.37 -1.44
CA GLN A 87 11.36 -7.49 -2.52
C GLN A 87 10.74 -6.23 -1.95
N TYR A 88 11.12 -5.08 -2.51
CA TYR A 88 10.52 -3.81 -2.14
C TYR A 88 9.06 -3.75 -2.62
N PHE A 89 8.16 -3.47 -1.69
CA PHE A 89 6.78 -3.10 -1.98
C PHE A 89 6.75 -1.66 -2.48
N ASN A 90 6.66 -1.51 -3.79
CA ASN A 90 6.48 -0.22 -4.44
C ASN A 90 5.02 -0.08 -4.90
N PRO A 91 4.13 0.46 -4.05
CA PRO A 91 2.72 0.59 -4.39
C PRO A 91 2.57 1.47 -5.64
N PRO A 92 1.76 1.07 -6.63
CA PRO A 92 1.51 1.89 -7.80
C PRO A 92 0.97 3.24 -7.35
N LEU A 93 1.58 4.29 -7.89
CA LEU A 93 1.32 5.66 -7.49
C LEU A 93 -0.14 6.00 -7.78
N SER A 94 -0.94 6.15 -6.73
CA SER A 94 -2.30 6.67 -6.79
C SER A 94 -2.30 8.19 -6.94
N MET A 95 -1.48 8.73 -7.84
CA MET A 95 -1.58 10.11 -8.28
C MET A 95 -2.35 10.17 -9.59
N PRO A 96 -3.31 11.11 -9.76
CA PRO A 96 -3.54 11.61 -11.10
C PRO A 96 -2.21 12.19 -11.57
N SER A 97 -1.68 11.69 -12.68
CA SER A 97 -0.57 12.35 -13.36
C SER A 97 -0.96 13.81 -13.58
N VAL A 98 -0.35 14.74 -12.84
CA VAL A 98 -0.28 16.11 -13.30
C VAL A 98 0.73 16.07 -14.44
N GLU A 99 0.26 15.79 -15.65
CA GLU A 99 0.99 16.19 -16.85
C GLU A 99 1.19 17.71 -16.72
N ARG A 100 2.45 18.12 -16.58
CA ARG A 100 2.86 19.50 -16.84
C ARG A 100 3.17 19.65 -18.31
#